data_AF-A0A956L7Y6-F1
#
_entry.id   AF-A0A956L7Y6-F1
#
_cell.length_a   1.000
_cell.length_b   1.000
_cell.length_c   1.000
_cell.angle_alpha   90.00
_cell.angle_beta   90.00
_cell.angle_gamma   90.00
#
_symmetry.space_group_name_H-M   'P 1'
#
loop_
_entity.id
_entity.type
_entity.pdbx_description
1 polymer ?
#
loop_
_entity_poly.entity_id
_entity_poly.type
_entity_poly.pdbx_seq_one_letter_code
_entity_poly.pdbx_strand_id
1 'polypeptide(L)'
;MHALGLTTVSSEHLRTLLRAVFKEQVECPLTPGGLAGLGLQDTSGPLLSHLRGLDARAVHAVLVATLAERAAVQPDREPRDDPSGGW
;
A
#
# COMPACT_ATOMS: atom_id res chain seq x y z
N MET A 1 5.72 8.97 -19.13
CA MET A 1 5.72 7.52 -18.87
C MET A 1 4.57 7.22 -17.92
N HIS A 2 3.58 6.43 -18.33
CA HIS A 2 2.61 5.86 -17.39
C HIS A 2 3.33 4.78 -16.59
N ALA A 3 3.41 4.94 -15.27
CA ALA A 3 3.83 3.84 -14.41
C ALA A 3 2.87 2.66 -14.60
N LEU A 4 3.41 1.45 -14.78
CA LEU A 4 2.59 0.24 -14.92
C LEU A 4 2.06 -0.15 -13.54
N GLY A 5 0.79 0.14 -13.29
CA GLY A 5 0.10 -0.25 -12.06
C GLY A 5 0.72 0.37 -10.81
N LEU A 6 0.61 -0.36 -9.69
CA LEU A 6 1.07 0.09 -8.38
C LEU A 6 2.58 -0.11 -8.13
N THR A 7 3.37 -0.40 -9.17
CA THR A 7 4.80 -0.74 -9.05
C THR A 7 5.66 0.37 -8.43
N THR A 8 5.26 1.64 -8.57
CA THR A 8 5.96 2.80 -7.99
C THR A 8 5.58 3.09 -6.53
N VAL A 9 4.58 2.41 -5.98
CA VAL A 9 4.18 2.54 -4.57
C VAL A 9 4.92 1.49 -3.74
N SER A 10 5.56 1.90 -2.65
CA SER A 10 6.30 0.97 -1.78
C SER A 10 5.37 -0.07 -1.14
N SER A 11 5.88 -1.27 -0.86
CA SER A 11 5.09 -2.32 -0.19
C SER A 11 4.65 -1.88 1.21
N GLU A 12 5.43 -1.02 1.88
CA GLU A 12 5.05 -0.41 3.15
C GLU A 12 3.80 0.46 3.02
N HIS A 13 3.76 1.38 2.05
CA HIS A 13 2.60 2.23 1.79
C HIS A 13 1.36 1.42 1.40
N LEU A 14 1.54 0.38 0.57
CA LEU A 14 0.44 -0.54 0.22
C LEU A 14 -0.10 -1.29 1.45
N ARG A 15 0.77 -1.75 2.36
CA ARG A 15 0.35 -2.38 3.63
C ARG A 15 -0.35 -1.39 4.56
N THR A 16 0.12 -0.14 4.62
CA THR A 16 -0.54 0.92 5.39
C THR A 16 -1.95 1.17 4.88
N LEU A 17 -2.13 1.31 3.57
CA LEU A 17 -3.45 1.47 2.97
C LEU A 17 -4.33 0.22 3.20
N LEU A 18 -3.79 -0.98 3.03
CA LEU A 18 -4.54 -2.23 3.26
C LEU A 18 -5.05 -2.31 4.71
N ARG A 19 -4.20 -1.98 5.69
CA ARG A 19 -4.59 -1.94 7.10
C ARG A 19 -5.70 -0.92 7.35
N ALA A 20 -5.61 0.26 6.75
CA ALA A 20 -6.61 1.31 6.89
C ALA A 20 -7.96 0.88 6.29
N VAL A 21 -7.96 0.28 5.10
CA VAL A 21 -9.17 -0.23 4.44
C VAL A 21 -9.79 -1.36 5.25
N PHE A 22 -9.00 -2.33 5.70
CA PHE A 22 -9.48 -3.46 6.50
C PHE A 22 -10.08 -3.03 7.86
N LYS A 23 -9.52 -1.99 8.47
CA LYS A 23 -10.01 -1.43 9.74
C LYS A 23 -11.07 -0.33 9.55
N GLU A 24 -11.53 -0.10 8.33
CA GLU A 24 -12.51 0.96 8.00
C GLU A 24 -12.06 2.38 8.45
N GLN A 25 -10.75 2.63 8.48
CA GLN A 25 -10.14 3.91 8.88
C GLN A 25 -9.93 4.87 7.72
N VAL A 26 -10.32 4.48 6.51
CA VAL A 26 -10.28 5.32 5.32
C VAL A 26 -11.53 5.08 4.51
N GLU A 27 -12.14 6.16 4.04
CA GLU A 27 -13.34 6.08 3.21
C GLU A 27 -13.01 5.52 1.81
N CYS A 28 -13.93 4.72 1.30
CA CYS A 28 -13.94 4.30 -0.10
C CYS A 28 -15.21 4.87 -0.78
N PRO A 29 -15.10 5.48 -1.98
CA PRO A 29 -13.91 5.53 -2.84
C PRO A 29 -12.81 6.43 -2.28
N LEU A 30 -11.56 6.01 -2.48
CA LEU A 30 -10.39 6.73 -1.96
C LEU A 30 -10.36 8.17 -2.47
N THR A 31 -10.07 9.10 -1.55
CA THR A 31 -9.93 10.53 -1.86
C THR A 31 -8.50 11.00 -1.59
N PRO A 32 -8.03 12.09 -2.23
CA PRO A 32 -6.75 12.70 -1.88
C PRO A 32 -6.64 13.03 -0.38
N GLY A 33 -7.72 13.54 0.21
CA GLY A 33 -7.77 13.88 1.64
C GLY A 33 -7.63 12.65 2.55
N GLY A 34 -8.34 11.56 2.23
CA GLY A 34 -8.22 10.29 2.97
C GLY A 34 -6.80 9.72 2.91
N LEU A 35 -6.16 9.76 1.74
CA LEU A 35 -4.77 9.33 1.59
C LEU A 35 -3.79 10.22 2.36
N ALA A 36 -3.98 11.55 2.33
CA ALA A 36 -3.16 12.47 3.11
C ALA A 36 -3.31 12.23 4.63
N GLY A 37 -4.51 11.92 5.12
CA GLY A 37 -4.76 11.56 6.52
C GLY A 37 -4.01 10.29 6.97
N LEU A 38 -3.62 9.43 6.03
CA LEU A 38 -2.79 8.25 6.28
C LEU A 38 -1.28 8.50 6.09
N GLY A 39 -0.87 9.74 5.79
CA GLY A 39 0.51 10.07 5.44
C GLY A 39 0.95 9.62 4.04
N LEU A 40 0.00 9.33 3.15
CA LEU A 40 0.25 8.80 1.80
C LEU A 40 0.17 9.87 0.69
N GLN A 41 0.25 11.16 1.04
CA GLN A 41 0.08 12.28 0.09
C GLN A 41 1.02 12.20 -1.12
N ASP A 42 2.27 11.76 -0.92
CA ASP A 42 3.28 11.69 -1.99
C ASP A 42 3.02 10.56 -3.00
N THR A 43 2.23 9.55 -2.60
CA THR A 43 1.85 8.41 -3.46
C THR A 43 0.40 8.47 -3.92
N SER A 44 -0.30 9.56 -3.63
CA SER A 44 -1.70 9.76 -3.97
C SER A 44 -1.97 9.69 -5.48
N GLY A 45 -1.08 10.25 -6.31
CA GLY A 45 -1.21 10.22 -7.77
C GLY A 45 -1.28 8.80 -8.35
N PRO A 46 -0.25 7.95 -8.13
CA PRO A 46 -0.27 6.55 -8.54
C PRO A 46 -1.45 5.76 -7.96
N LEU A 47 -1.74 5.92 -6.66
CA LEU A 47 -2.86 5.21 -6.01
C LEU A 47 -4.21 5.56 -6.65
N LEU A 48 -4.51 6.85 -6.79
CA LEU A 48 -5.79 7.30 -7.35
C LEU A 48 -5.89 7.06 -8.86
N SER A 49 -4.77 6.90 -9.58
CA SER A 49 -4.82 6.52 -11.00
C SER A 49 -5.32 5.09 -11.22
N HIS A 50 -5.21 4.22 -10.22
CA HIS A 50 -5.58 2.80 -10.32
C HIS A 50 -6.73 2.38 -9.42
N LEU A 51 -6.97 3.09 -8.31
CA LEU A 51 -7.94 2.70 -7.29
C LEU A 51 -9.14 3.65 -7.15
N ARG A 52 -9.12 4.79 -7.84
CA ARG A 52 -10.21 5.78 -7.75
C ARG A 52 -11.53 5.16 -8.23
N GLY A 53 -12.60 5.41 -7.47
CA GLY A 53 -13.95 4.95 -7.79
C GLY A 53 -14.23 3.49 -7.42
N LEU A 54 -13.21 2.75 -6.95
CA LEU A 54 -13.41 1.41 -6.42
C LEU A 54 -14.05 1.46 -5.02
N ASP A 55 -14.90 0.48 -4.73
CA ASP A 55 -15.41 0.24 -3.39
C ASP A 55 -14.33 -0.38 -2.48
N ALA A 56 -14.61 -0.45 -1.18
CA ALA A 56 -13.66 -0.97 -0.19
C ALA A 56 -13.24 -2.42 -0.47
N ARG A 57 -14.15 -3.25 -0.97
CA ARG A 57 -13.88 -4.66 -1.28
C ARG A 57 -12.94 -4.80 -2.47
N ALA A 58 -13.16 -4.02 -3.53
CA ALA A 58 -12.30 -4.02 -4.71
C ALA A 58 -10.92 -3.44 -4.38
N VAL A 59 -10.85 -2.34 -3.62
CA VAL A 59 -9.55 -1.79 -3.14
C VAL A 59 -8.80 -2.84 -2.33
N HIS A 60 -9.46 -3.49 -1.37
CA HIS A 60 -8.85 -4.55 -0.56
C HIS A 60 -8.31 -5.69 -1.43
N ALA A 61 -9.09 -6.18 -2.40
CA ALA A 61 -8.69 -7.26 -3.29
C ALA A 61 -7.43 -6.90 -4.11
N VAL A 62 -7.38 -5.69 -4.68
CA VAL A 62 -6.22 -5.23 -5.46
C VAL A 62 -4.97 -5.13 -4.58
N LEU A 63 -5.09 -4.59 -3.37
CA LEU A 63 -3.96 -4.46 -2.44
C LEU A 63 -3.42 -5.82 -2.00
N VAL A 64 -4.29 -6.77 -1.65
CA VAL A 64 -3.89 -8.14 -1.29
C VAL A 64 -3.20 -8.83 -2.46
N ALA A 65 -3.79 -8.80 -3.66
CA ALA A 65 -3.19 -9.42 -4.85
C ALA A 65 -1.81 -8.84 -5.15
N THR A 66 -1.69 -7.50 -5.17
CA THR A 66 -0.43 -6.81 -5.43
C THR A 66 0.65 -7.17 -4.41
N LEU A 67 0.30 -7.25 -3.12
CA LEU A 67 1.25 -7.61 -2.06
C LEU A 67 1.68 -9.08 -2.15
N ALA A 68 0.75 -9.99 -2.47
CA ALA A 68 1.03 -11.40 -2.65
C ALA A 68 1.96 -11.65 -3.85
N GLU A 69 1.70 -10.99 -5.00
CA GLU A 69 2.56 -11.05 -6.18
C GLU A 69 3.99 -10.59 -5.87
N ARG A 70 4.14 -9.50 -5.10
CA ARG A 70 5.45 -9.02 -4.67
C ARG A 70 6.18 -10.02 -3.78
N ALA A 71 5.48 -10.61 -2.81
CA ALA A 71 6.06 -11.61 -1.92
C ALA A 71 6.50 -12.88 -2.66
N ALA A 72 5.81 -13.26 -3.73
CA ALA A 72 6.19 -14.41 -4.56
C ALA A 72 7.48 -14.18 -5.35
N VAL A 73 7.81 -12.92 -5.68
CA VAL A 73 9.02 -12.55 -6.44
C VAL A 73 10.19 -12.20 -5.52
N GLN A 74 9.90 -11.61 -4.37
CA GLN A 74 10.89 -11.24 -3.35
C GLN A 74 10.50 -11.94 -2.04
N PRO A 75 11.01 -13.16 -1.77
CA PRO A 75 10.81 -13.77 -0.47
C PRO A 75 11.37 -12.81 0.58
N ASP A 76 10.54 -12.43 1.55
CA ASP A 76 10.83 -11.41 2.57
C ASP A 76 12.28 -11.51 3.04
N ARG A 77 13.05 -10.45 2.85
CA ARG A 77 14.25 -10.24 3.66
C ARG A 77 13.72 -9.80 5.01
N GLU A 78 13.58 -10.73 5.95
CA GLU A 78 13.26 -10.40 7.34
C GLU A 78 14.09 -9.19 7.79
N PRO A 79 13.52 -8.26 8.58
CA PRO A 79 14.34 -7.26 9.24
C PRO A 79 15.41 -8.01 10.01
N ARG A 80 16.69 -7.73 9.69
CA ARG A 80 17.81 -8.26 10.45
C ARG A 80 17.72 -7.59 11.82
N ASP A 81 17.21 -8.31 12.82
CA ASP A 81 17.56 -8.04 14.21
C ASP A 81 19.07 -8.22 14.28
N ASP A 82 19.81 -7.12 14.23
CA ASP A 82 21.24 -7.13 14.48
C ASP A 82 21.45 -7.12 16.00
N PRO A 83 21.89 -8.23 16.62
CA PRO A 83 22.17 -8.22 18.05
C PRO A 83 23.55 -7.64 18.35
N SER A 84 24.23 -7.01 17.38
CA SER A 84 25.58 -6.48 17.56
C SER A 84 25.55 -5.05 18.12
N GLY A 85 25.06 -4.93 19.36
CA GLY A 85 25.28 -3.78 20.24
C GLY A 85 25.83 -4.29 21.57
N GLY A 86 26.94 -5.03 21.51
CA GLY A 86 27.63 -5.54 22.69
C GLY A 86 28.46 -4.46 23.39
N TRP A 87 28.25 -4.40 24.71
CA TRP A 87 28.96 -3.66 25.79
C TRP A 87 28.82 -2.14 25.83
#